data_AF-A0A094A0L3-F1
#
_entry.id   AF-A0A094A0L3-F1
#
_cell.length_a   1.000
_cell.length_b   1.000
_cell.length_c   1.000
_cell.angle_alpha   90.00
_cell.angle_beta   90.00
_cell.angle_gamma   90.00
#
_symmetry.space_group_name_H-M   'P 1'
#
loop_
_entity.id
_entity.type
_entity.pdbx_description
1 polymer ?
#
loop_
_entity_poly.entity_id
_entity_poly.type
_entity_poly.pdbx_seq_one_letter_code
_entity_poly.pdbx_strand_id
1 'polypeptide(L)'
;MHLAERATSDTTSSAITTKLTTTKPDDGKNLLQTVIDIVLQYLSIGLIWIWRTLRIEDILRFILLLFLTILKWYAIGMAVTFCTWIICRVGYWGLPKLWEISREIYRESQRRKLEEQWRKNEIKRQTKLLAERTANEAAIKEAMLRKAQEEQAIKDRLRREEEMRQIKSKEAFIRWERDCDIAFRNKGSMTKFPFPPLPRCTDINCVAFTESPAPACKHNVKQFLKSSGHFTMEFLKDEKNRWHEDRFTLCRDDLKPQFRRLANSLFVILNPLYEELKKQQEIS
;
A
#
# COMPACT_ATOMS: atom_id res chain seq x y z
N MET A 1 -12.41 -40.62 7.14
CA MET A 1 -12.47 -40.62 8.62
C MET A 1 -13.61 -39.68 9.00
N HIS A 2 -14.69 -40.26 9.56
CA HIS A 2 -15.89 -39.66 10.19
C HIS A 2 -16.71 -38.59 9.42
N LEU A 3 -18.05 -38.51 9.44
CA LEU A 3 -19.24 -39.29 9.87
C LEU A 3 -20.40 -38.49 9.21
N ALA A 4 -21.31 -39.07 8.44
CA ALA A 4 -22.55 -39.71 8.88
C ALA A 4 -23.56 -38.79 9.62
N GLU A 5 -24.74 -38.61 9.02
CA GLU A 5 -26.10 -38.44 9.58
C GLU A 5 -26.98 -37.91 8.43
N ARG A 6 -27.97 -38.57 7.81
CA ARG A 6 -29.02 -39.54 8.18
C ARG A 6 -30.08 -39.01 9.15
N ALA A 7 -31.24 -38.64 8.58
CA ALA A 7 -32.58 -38.69 9.18
C ALA A 7 -33.58 -38.77 8.00
N THR A 8 -34.25 -39.90 7.70
CA THR A 8 -35.53 -40.40 8.29
C THR A 8 -36.68 -39.41 8.11
N SER A 9 -37.91 -39.74 7.70
CA SER A 9 -38.62 -41.01 7.46
C SER A 9 -40.06 -40.65 7.05
N ASP A 10 -40.67 -41.51 6.22
CA ASP A 10 -42.05 -42.05 6.28
C ASP A 10 -43.23 -41.17 6.68
N THR A 11 -44.33 -41.26 5.91
CA THR A 11 -45.69 -41.58 6.41
C THR A 11 -46.61 -41.80 5.18
N THR A 12 -46.82 -43.04 4.71
CA THR A 12 -47.97 -43.95 4.93
C THR A 12 -49.38 -43.50 4.53
N SER A 13 -50.00 -44.37 3.70
CA SER A 13 -51.40 -44.85 3.76
C SER A 13 -52.50 -43.86 3.33
N SER A 14 -53.64 -44.22 2.72
CA SER A 14 -54.35 -45.48 2.45
C SER A 14 -55.43 -45.08 1.41
N ALA A 15 -55.67 -45.74 0.28
CA ALA A 15 -56.31 -47.04 0.13
C ALA A 15 -57.58 -47.25 0.99
N ILE A 16 -58.72 -46.67 0.57
CA ILE A 16 -60.05 -47.16 0.96
C ILE A 16 -60.88 -47.39 -0.30
N THR A 17 -60.69 -48.60 -0.84
CA THR A 17 -61.68 -49.36 -1.59
C THR A 17 -62.72 -49.93 -0.62
N THR A 18 -63.99 -49.62 -0.81
CA THR A 18 -65.11 -50.37 -0.20
C THR A 18 -66.06 -50.83 -1.30
N LYS A 19 -65.85 -52.08 -1.72
CA LYS A 19 -66.88 -53.01 -2.20
C LYS A 19 -67.70 -53.47 -1.00
N LEU A 20 -69.03 -53.49 -1.05
CA LEU A 20 -69.90 -54.49 -0.39
C LEU A 20 -71.37 -54.22 -0.79
N THR A 21 -71.90 -55.06 -1.68
CA THR A 21 -73.02 -56.02 -1.46
C THR A 21 -74.41 -55.43 -1.74
N THR A 22 -75.09 -55.77 -2.84
CA THR A 22 -75.79 -57.04 -3.15
C THR A 22 -76.79 -57.47 -2.09
N THR A 23 -78.03 -56.96 -2.18
CA THR A 23 -79.24 -57.67 -1.75
C THR A 23 -80.37 -57.35 -2.74
N LYS A 24 -80.72 -58.36 -3.51
CA LYS A 24 -81.81 -58.40 -4.50
C LYS A 24 -83.06 -58.92 -3.79
N PRO A 25 -84.20 -58.20 -3.82
CA PRO A 25 -85.51 -58.82 -3.74
C PRO A 25 -86.19 -58.67 -5.11
N ASP A 26 -86.20 -59.77 -5.86
CA ASP A 26 -87.03 -59.98 -7.05
C ASP A 26 -88.51 -60.11 -6.62
N ASP A 27 -89.13 -58.98 -6.23
CA ASP A 27 -90.60 -58.88 -6.11
C ASP A 27 -91.13 -57.43 -6.17
N GLY A 28 -90.30 -56.48 -6.63
CA GLY A 28 -90.66 -55.06 -6.73
C GLY A 28 -91.19 -54.61 -8.09
N LYS A 29 -91.03 -55.41 -9.15
CA LYS A 29 -91.44 -54.99 -10.51
C LYS A 29 -92.96 -54.90 -10.65
N ASN A 30 -93.73 -55.75 -9.99
CA ASN A 30 -95.18 -55.66 -10.03
C ASN A 30 -95.71 -54.52 -9.15
N LEU A 31 -95.05 -54.18 -8.03
CA LEU A 31 -95.47 -53.07 -7.18
C LEU A 31 -95.05 -51.70 -7.74
N LEU A 32 -93.85 -51.59 -8.31
CA LEU A 32 -93.39 -50.38 -8.97
C LEU A 32 -94.18 -50.11 -10.26
N GLN A 33 -94.51 -51.15 -11.05
CA GLN A 33 -95.38 -51.01 -12.22
C GLN A 33 -96.81 -50.63 -11.81
N THR A 34 -97.36 -51.21 -10.74
CA THR A 34 -98.71 -50.84 -10.24
C THR A 34 -98.74 -49.42 -9.66
N VAL A 35 -97.70 -48.98 -8.95
CA VAL A 35 -97.58 -47.60 -8.47
C VAL A 35 -97.39 -46.65 -9.65
N ILE A 36 -96.57 -47.02 -10.66
CA ILE A 36 -96.41 -46.24 -11.89
C ILE A 36 -97.74 -46.15 -12.65
N ASP A 37 -98.50 -47.23 -12.79
CA ASP A 37 -99.78 -47.26 -13.48
C ASP A 37 -100.86 -46.48 -12.71
N ILE A 38 -100.92 -46.59 -11.38
CA ILE A 38 -101.82 -45.78 -10.54
C ILE A 38 -101.44 -44.30 -10.64
N VAL A 39 -100.14 -43.98 -10.58
CA VAL A 39 -99.65 -42.59 -10.70
C VAL A 39 -99.89 -42.05 -12.12
N LEU A 40 -99.72 -42.86 -13.17
CA LEU A 40 -100.07 -42.51 -14.56
C LEU A 40 -101.58 -42.37 -14.76
N GLN A 41 -102.38 -43.17 -14.07
CA GLN A 41 -103.83 -43.09 -14.12
C GLN A 41 -104.33 -41.83 -13.40
N TYR A 42 -103.78 -41.49 -12.23
CA TYR A 42 -104.08 -40.23 -11.56
C TYR A 42 -103.48 -39.01 -12.27
N LEU A 43 -102.30 -39.12 -12.90
CA LEU A 43 -101.74 -38.07 -13.75
C LEU A 43 -102.56 -37.87 -15.01
N SER A 44 -103.05 -38.92 -15.66
CA SER A 44 -103.90 -38.80 -16.85
C SER A 44 -105.28 -38.24 -16.52
N ILE A 45 -105.91 -38.66 -15.42
CA ILE A 45 -107.17 -38.07 -14.93
C ILE A 45 -106.96 -36.61 -14.51
N GLY A 46 -105.84 -36.32 -13.82
CA GLY A 46 -105.44 -34.98 -13.44
C GLY A 46 -105.20 -34.10 -14.67
N LEU A 47 -104.46 -34.60 -15.67
CA LEU A 47 -104.20 -33.92 -16.94
C LEU A 47 -105.50 -33.69 -17.73
N ILE A 48 -106.44 -34.62 -17.74
CA ILE A 48 -107.74 -34.45 -18.39
C ILE A 48 -108.59 -33.39 -17.69
N TRP A 49 -108.61 -33.37 -16.35
CA TRP A 49 -109.31 -32.34 -15.58
C TRP A 49 -108.69 -30.96 -15.77
N ILE A 50 -107.36 -30.88 -15.66
CA ILE A 50 -106.56 -29.69 -15.93
C ILE A 50 -106.85 -29.18 -17.33
N TRP A 51 -106.84 -30.05 -18.35
CA TRP A 51 -107.11 -29.67 -19.75
C TRP A 51 -108.56 -29.23 -20.00
N ARG A 52 -109.52 -29.67 -19.18
CA ARG A 52 -110.94 -29.28 -19.30
C ARG A 52 -111.29 -27.98 -18.57
N THR A 53 -110.55 -27.61 -17.53
CA THR A 53 -110.75 -26.34 -16.80
C THR A 53 -109.85 -25.20 -17.28
N LEU A 54 -108.77 -25.51 -18.00
CA LEU A 54 -107.84 -24.49 -18.48
C LEU A 54 -108.38 -23.80 -19.74
N ARG A 55 -108.80 -22.55 -19.57
CA ARG A 55 -108.98 -21.62 -20.69
C ARG A 55 -107.65 -21.52 -21.45
N ILE A 56 -107.71 -21.58 -22.78
CA ILE A 56 -106.53 -21.45 -23.65
C ILE A 56 -105.70 -20.20 -23.29
N GLU A 57 -106.34 -19.13 -22.83
CA GLU A 57 -105.70 -17.91 -22.33
C GLU A 57 -104.79 -18.13 -21.11
N ASP A 58 -105.19 -18.97 -20.15
CA ASP A 58 -104.42 -19.23 -18.94
C ASP A 58 -103.23 -20.16 -19.23
N ILE A 59 -103.40 -21.10 -20.17
CA ILE A 59 -102.30 -21.93 -20.69
C ILE A 59 -101.27 -21.04 -21.39
N LEU A 60 -101.71 -20.12 -22.25
CA LEU A 60 -100.83 -19.19 -22.95
C LEU A 60 -100.07 -18.28 -21.98
N ARG A 61 -100.75 -17.75 -20.94
CA ARG A 61 -100.10 -16.96 -19.88
C ARG A 61 -99.09 -17.76 -19.08
N PHE A 62 -99.42 -19.00 -18.73
CA PHE A 62 -98.50 -19.90 -18.01
C PHE A 62 -97.26 -20.22 -18.85
N ILE A 63 -97.44 -20.55 -20.13
CA ILE A 63 -96.34 -20.78 -21.08
C ILE A 63 -95.47 -19.53 -21.21
N LEU A 64 -96.07 -18.34 -21.33
CA LEU A 64 -95.35 -17.07 -21.42
C LEU A 64 -94.52 -16.78 -20.15
N LEU A 65 -95.09 -16.98 -18.95
CA LEU A 65 -94.38 -16.77 -17.67
C LEU A 65 -93.23 -17.76 -17.49
N LEU A 66 -93.42 -19.01 -17.90
CA LEU A 66 -92.38 -20.04 -17.89
C LEU A 66 -91.26 -19.65 -18.86
N PHE A 67 -91.60 -19.18 -20.06
CA PHE A 67 -90.63 -18.69 -21.04
C PHE A 67 -89.84 -17.47 -20.52
N LEU A 68 -90.51 -16.49 -19.90
CA LEU A 68 -89.85 -15.32 -19.30
C LEU A 68 -88.92 -15.69 -18.14
N THR A 69 -89.30 -16.69 -17.34
CA THR A 69 -88.47 -17.19 -16.24
C THR A 69 -87.23 -17.89 -16.78
N ILE A 70 -87.37 -18.73 -17.81
CA ILE A 70 -86.25 -19.35 -18.53
C ILE A 70 -85.34 -18.26 -19.12
N LEU A 71 -85.90 -17.26 -19.80
CA LEU A 71 -85.12 -16.16 -20.36
C LEU A 71 -84.36 -15.35 -19.30
N LYS A 72 -84.98 -15.08 -18.14
CA LYS A 72 -84.33 -14.39 -17.03
C LYS A 72 -83.13 -15.18 -16.50
N TRP A 73 -83.31 -16.47 -16.22
CA TRP A 73 -82.23 -17.33 -15.74
C TRP A 73 -81.14 -17.52 -16.81
N TYR A 74 -81.53 -17.61 -18.08
CA TYR A 74 -80.59 -17.66 -19.20
C TYR A 74 -79.77 -16.37 -19.30
N ALA A 75 -80.39 -15.19 -19.19
CA ALA A 75 -79.70 -13.91 -19.21
C ALA A 75 -78.72 -13.76 -18.04
N ILE A 76 -79.11 -14.17 -16.83
CA ILE A 76 -78.22 -14.19 -15.66
C ILE A 76 -77.05 -15.14 -15.90
N GLY A 77 -77.32 -16.35 -16.40
CA GLY A 77 -76.29 -17.33 -16.74
C GLY A 77 -75.27 -16.78 -17.76
N MET A 78 -75.75 -16.14 -18.83
CA MET A 78 -74.91 -15.51 -19.84
C MET A 78 -74.08 -14.34 -19.30
N ALA A 79 -74.66 -13.51 -18.41
CA ALA A 79 -73.93 -12.41 -17.80
C ALA A 79 -72.80 -12.91 -16.90
N VAL A 80 -73.05 -13.97 -16.10
CA VAL A 80 -72.02 -14.58 -15.26
C VAL A 80 -70.92 -15.19 -16.10
N THR A 81 -71.24 -16.00 -17.12
CA THR A 81 -70.22 -16.62 -17.98
C THR A 81 -69.40 -15.58 -18.73
N PHE A 82 -70.02 -14.49 -19.21
CA PHE A 82 -69.32 -13.39 -19.87
C PHE A 82 -68.38 -12.64 -18.90
N CYS A 83 -68.83 -12.32 -17.69
CA CYS A 83 -68.00 -11.70 -16.65
C CYS A 83 -66.83 -12.60 -16.25
N THR A 84 -67.08 -13.89 -16.02
CA THR A 84 -66.02 -14.86 -15.73
C THR A 84 -65.05 -14.96 -16.89
N TRP A 85 -65.52 -14.98 -18.14
CA TRP A 85 -64.66 -15.01 -19.31
C TRP A 85 -63.78 -13.76 -19.43
N ILE A 86 -64.33 -12.56 -19.17
CA ILE A 86 -63.54 -11.32 -19.14
C ILE A 86 -62.49 -11.37 -18.03
N ILE A 87 -62.86 -11.75 -16.80
CA ILE A 87 -61.94 -11.83 -15.67
C ILE A 87 -60.83 -12.84 -15.96
N CYS A 88 -61.18 -14.03 -16.46
CA CYS A 88 -60.22 -15.04 -16.88
C CYS A 88 -59.33 -14.52 -18.00
N ARG A 89 -59.87 -13.82 -19.01
CA ARG A 89 -59.09 -13.29 -20.13
C ARG A 89 -58.14 -12.18 -19.69
N VAL A 90 -58.60 -11.23 -18.89
CA VAL A 90 -57.76 -10.12 -18.37
C VAL A 90 -56.73 -10.64 -17.37
N GLY A 91 -57.11 -11.55 -16.47
CA GLY A 91 -56.19 -12.19 -15.54
C GLY A 91 -55.14 -13.02 -16.26
N TYR A 92 -55.56 -13.90 -17.17
CA TYR A 92 -54.67 -14.81 -17.88
C TYR A 92 -53.70 -14.07 -18.81
N TRP A 93 -54.14 -13.03 -19.52
CA TRP A 93 -53.29 -12.30 -20.47
C TRP A 93 -52.57 -11.10 -19.84
N GLY A 94 -53.14 -10.44 -18.82
CA GLY A 94 -52.59 -9.24 -18.20
C GLY A 94 -51.57 -9.52 -17.10
N LEU A 95 -51.78 -10.55 -16.27
CA LEU A 95 -50.89 -10.86 -15.14
C LEU A 95 -49.47 -11.27 -15.57
N PRO A 96 -49.26 -12.10 -16.63
CA PRO A 96 -47.91 -12.46 -17.06
C PRO A 96 -47.09 -11.23 -17.48
N LYS A 97 -47.73 -10.30 -18.20
CA LYS A 97 -47.07 -9.09 -18.70
C LYS A 97 -46.69 -8.13 -17.57
N LEU A 98 -47.56 -7.95 -16.57
CA LEU A 98 -47.22 -7.16 -15.38
C LEU A 98 -46.10 -7.81 -14.57
N TRP A 99 -46.11 -9.14 -14.45
CA TRP A 99 -45.08 -9.87 -13.75
C TRP A 99 -43.72 -9.78 -14.45
N GLU A 100 -43.68 -9.79 -15.79
CA GLU A 100 -42.47 -9.54 -16.57
C GLU A 100 -41.89 -8.15 -16.32
N ILE A 101 -42.72 -7.10 -16.30
CA ILE A 101 -42.29 -5.73 -16.02
C ILE A 101 -41.75 -5.63 -14.59
N SER A 102 -42.46 -6.15 -13.59
CA SER A 102 -41.99 -6.16 -12.20
C SER A 102 -40.67 -6.91 -12.04
N ARG A 103 -40.50 -8.03 -12.76
CA ARG A 103 -39.26 -8.80 -12.77
C ARG A 103 -38.11 -8.05 -13.43
N GLU A 104 -38.36 -7.29 -14.50
CA GLU A 104 -37.32 -6.45 -15.13
C GLU A 104 -36.91 -5.30 -14.21
N ILE A 105 -37.88 -4.61 -13.58
CA ILE A 105 -37.60 -3.54 -12.59
C ILE A 105 -36.78 -4.09 -11.42
N TYR A 106 -37.13 -5.27 -10.90
CA TYR A 106 -36.37 -5.92 -9.83
C TYR A 106 -34.94 -6.24 -10.27
N ARG A 107 -34.76 -6.79 -11.48
CA ARG A 107 -33.43 -7.09 -12.04
C ARG A 107 -32.60 -5.82 -12.25
N GLU A 108 -33.19 -4.73 -12.74
CA GLU A 108 -32.52 -3.44 -12.86
C GLU A 108 -32.10 -2.86 -11.50
N SER A 109 -32.98 -2.96 -10.49
CA SER A 109 -32.65 -2.51 -9.14
C SER A 109 -31.44 -3.27 -8.56
N GLN A 110 -31.39 -4.59 -8.77
CA GLN A 110 -30.24 -5.41 -8.36
C GLN A 110 -28.96 -5.04 -9.13
N ARG A 111 -29.05 -4.80 -10.44
CA ARG A 111 -27.91 -4.32 -11.25
C ARG A 111 -27.35 -3.00 -10.70
N ARG A 112 -28.22 -2.01 -10.43
CA ARG A 112 -27.80 -0.71 -9.87
C ARG A 112 -27.13 -0.86 -8.50
N LYS A 113 -27.66 -1.72 -7.61
CA LYS A 113 -27.05 -1.99 -6.31
C LYS A 113 -25.66 -2.60 -6.43
N LEU A 114 -25.48 -3.56 -7.35
CA LEU A 114 -24.19 -4.19 -7.60
C LEU A 114 -23.19 -3.19 -8.20
N GLU A 115 -23.62 -2.38 -9.17
CA GLU A 115 -22.80 -1.31 -9.76
C GLU A 115 -22.38 -0.26 -8.73
N GLU A 116 -23.29 0.15 -7.85
CA GLU A 116 -22.98 1.10 -6.78
C GLU A 116 -21.98 0.52 -5.77
N GLN A 117 -22.16 -0.74 -5.37
CA GLN A 117 -21.19 -1.45 -4.53
C GLN A 117 -19.83 -1.55 -5.21
N TRP A 118 -19.81 -1.84 -6.52
CA TRP A 118 -18.58 -1.92 -7.29
C TRP A 118 -17.87 -0.56 -7.36
N ARG A 119 -18.59 0.53 -7.67
CA ARG A 119 -18.04 1.90 -7.66
C ARG A 119 -17.47 2.27 -6.29
N LYS A 120 -18.19 1.94 -5.21
CA LYS A 120 -17.74 2.20 -3.84
C LYS A 120 -16.46 1.44 -3.50
N ASN A 121 -16.37 0.17 -3.94
CA ASN A 121 -15.17 -0.64 -3.75
C ASN A 121 -13.99 -0.12 -4.58
N GLU A 122 -14.23 0.32 -5.82
CA GLU A 122 -13.18 0.87 -6.68
C GLU A 122 -12.65 2.19 -6.12
N ILE A 123 -13.53 3.11 -5.71
CA ILE A 123 -13.12 4.35 -5.03
C ILE A 123 -12.29 4.01 -3.77
N LYS A 124 -12.71 3.03 -2.96
CA LYS A 124 -11.96 2.61 -1.77
C LYS A 124 -10.57 2.04 -2.11
N ARG A 125 -10.42 1.33 -3.24
CA ARG A 125 -9.11 0.84 -3.71
C ARG A 125 -8.23 1.98 -4.17
N GLN A 126 -8.76 2.91 -4.97
CA GLN A 126 -8.03 4.07 -5.46
C GLN A 126 -7.56 4.97 -4.33
N THR A 127 -8.42 5.24 -3.33
CA THR A 127 -8.03 6.05 -2.17
C THR A 127 -6.96 5.35 -1.33
N LYS A 128 -7.04 4.03 -1.15
CA LYS A 128 -6.00 3.26 -0.46
C LYS A 128 -4.67 3.32 -1.21
N LEU A 129 -4.67 3.13 -2.53
CA LEU A 129 -3.46 3.21 -3.35
C LEU A 129 -2.85 4.61 -3.33
N LEU A 130 -3.69 5.65 -3.38
CA LEU A 130 -3.21 7.03 -3.30
C LEU A 130 -2.59 7.31 -1.91
N ALA A 131 -3.25 6.88 -0.83
CA ALA A 131 -2.73 7.02 0.53
C ALA A 131 -1.41 6.25 0.72
N GLU A 132 -1.28 5.07 0.12
CA GLU A 132 -0.05 4.29 0.14
C GLU A 132 1.08 4.99 -0.65
N ARG A 133 0.79 5.55 -1.82
CA ARG A 133 1.76 6.33 -2.60
C ARG A 133 2.23 7.56 -1.84
N THR A 134 1.32 8.34 -1.25
CA THR A 134 1.68 9.54 -0.49
C THR A 134 2.47 9.19 0.76
N ALA A 135 2.12 8.09 1.45
CA ALA A 135 2.89 7.59 2.59
C ALA A 135 4.30 7.14 2.18
N ASN A 136 4.44 6.42 1.06
CA ASN A 136 5.74 5.99 0.54
C ASN A 136 6.59 7.19 0.10
N GLU A 137 6.00 8.17 -0.58
CA GLU A 137 6.70 9.41 -0.96
C GLU A 137 7.15 10.22 0.27
N ALA A 138 6.32 10.31 1.32
CA ALA A 138 6.70 10.95 2.57
C ALA A 138 7.84 10.21 3.26
N ALA A 139 7.77 8.87 3.35
CA ALA A 139 8.82 8.05 3.93
C ALA A 139 10.16 8.17 3.17
N ILE A 140 10.12 8.24 1.84
CA ILE A 140 11.32 8.45 1.00
C ILE A 140 11.92 9.83 1.28
N LYS A 141 11.09 10.89 1.36
CA LYS A 141 11.56 12.25 1.66
C LYS A 141 12.19 12.34 3.05
N GLU A 142 11.57 11.72 4.05
CA GLU A 142 12.12 11.65 5.41
C GLU A 142 13.45 10.90 5.45
N ALA A 143 13.56 9.77 4.75
CA ALA A 143 14.81 9.02 4.65
C ALA A 143 15.93 9.83 3.96
N MET A 144 15.61 10.56 2.89
CA MET A 144 16.57 11.46 2.23
C MET A 144 17.02 12.58 3.16
N LEU A 145 16.10 13.20 3.92
CA LEU A 145 16.43 14.26 4.86
C LEU A 145 17.35 13.75 5.99
N ARG A 146 17.07 12.58 6.55
CA ARG A 146 17.94 11.94 7.56
C ARG A 146 19.33 11.67 7.03
N LYS A 147 19.43 11.10 5.81
CA LYS A 147 20.73 10.84 5.18
C LYS A 147 21.53 12.13 4.95
N ALA A 148 20.87 13.21 4.50
CA ALA A 148 21.52 14.51 4.33
C ALA A 148 22.01 15.10 5.67
N GLN A 149 21.23 14.93 6.75
CA GLN A 149 21.64 15.35 8.10
C GLN A 149 22.84 14.56 8.61
N GLU A 150 22.88 13.25 8.39
CA GLU A 150 24.01 12.39 8.75
C GLU A 150 25.28 12.77 7.98
N GLU A 151 25.17 12.99 6.67
CA GLU A 151 26.29 13.42 5.83
C GLU A 151 26.83 14.78 6.28
N GLN A 152 25.93 15.72 6.59
CA GLN A 152 26.31 17.03 7.12
C GLN A 152 27.02 16.91 8.47
N ALA A 153 26.53 16.05 9.37
CA ALA A 153 27.16 15.80 10.67
C ALA A 153 28.57 15.18 10.53
N ILE A 154 28.76 14.27 9.57
CA ILE A 154 30.07 13.69 9.26
C ILE A 154 31.02 14.78 8.73
N LYS A 155 30.55 15.61 7.79
CA LYS A 155 31.34 16.70 7.23
C LYS A 155 31.77 17.71 8.29
N ASP A 156 30.86 18.07 9.20
CA ASP A 156 31.16 18.97 10.30
C ASP A 156 32.15 18.35 11.30
N ARG A 157 32.05 17.06 11.58
CA ARG A 157 33.02 16.33 12.41
C ARG A 157 34.41 16.36 11.78
N LEU A 158 34.53 16.03 10.49
CA LEU A 158 35.80 16.05 9.77
C LEU A 158 36.43 17.46 9.74
N ARG A 159 35.60 18.50 9.56
CA ARG A 159 36.06 19.90 9.62
C ARG A 159 36.66 20.22 11.00
N ARG A 160 35.98 19.88 12.09
CA ARG A 160 36.50 20.10 13.46
C ARG A 160 37.79 19.31 13.71
N GLU A 161 37.87 18.07 13.26
CA GLU A 161 39.08 17.25 13.41
C GLU A 161 40.27 17.83 12.62
N GLU A 162 40.02 18.40 11.43
CA GLU A 162 41.03 19.13 10.66
C GLU A 162 41.46 20.42 11.34
N GLU A 163 40.53 21.24 11.81
CA GLU A 163 40.81 22.47 12.57
C GLU A 163 41.66 22.16 13.81
N MET A 164 41.31 21.11 14.57
CA MET A 164 42.09 20.66 15.72
C MET A 164 43.49 20.18 15.33
N ARG A 165 43.64 19.47 14.20
CA ARG A 165 44.96 19.06 13.68
C ARG A 165 45.81 20.27 13.28
N GLN A 166 45.20 21.30 12.70
CA GLN A 166 45.89 22.54 12.33
C GLN A 166 46.31 23.33 13.57
N ILE A 167 45.42 23.48 14.57
CA ILE A 167 45.73 24.13 15.85
C ILE A 167 46.91 23.41 16.53
N LYS A 168 46.84 22.08 16.65
CA LYS A 168 47.91 21.27 17.25
C LYS A 168 49.23 21.41 16.49
N SER A 169 49.20 21.43 15.16
CA SER A 169 50.40 21.60 14.33
C SER A 169 51.02 22.99 14.52
N LYS A 170 50.18 24.03 14.55
CA LYS A 170 50.61 25.41 14.81
C LYS A 170 51.21 25.57 16.21
N GLU A 171 50.58 24.99 17.23
CA GLU A 171 51.12 24.97 18.60
C GLU A 171 52.47 24.26 18.67
N ALA A 172 52.62 23.13 17.95
CA ALA A 172 53.89 22.41 17.87
C ALA A 172 54.98 23.25 17.19
N PHE A 173 54.64 24.00 16.13
CA PHE A 173 55.54 24.94 15.47
C PHE A 173 55.98 26.06 16.42
N ILE A 174 55.04 26.74 17.08
CA ILE A 174 55.34 27.84 18.02
C ILE A 174 56.24 27.35 19.17
N ARG A 175 55.98 26.14 19.68
CA ARG A 175 56.82 25.54 20.72
C ARG A 175 58.24 25.29 20.20
N TRP A 176 58.36 24.65 19.04
CA TRP A 176 59.64 24.37 18.42
C TRP A 176 60.43 25.65 18.10
N GLU A 177 59.78 26.68 17.58
CA GLU A 177 60.39 27.97 17.30
C GLU A 177 60.97 28.61 18.57
N ARG A 178 60.22 28.56 19.67
CA ARG A 178 60.71 29.00 20.98
C ARG A 178 61.91 28.19 21.45
N ASP A 179 61.89 26.86 21.26
CA ASP A 179 63.01 25.99 21.62
C ASP A 179 64.26 26.31 20.77
N CYS A 180 64.08 26.62 19.48
CA CYS A 180 65.14 27.10 18.59
C CYS A 180 65.73 28.42 19.09
N ASP A 181 64.89 29.40 19.44
CA ASP A 181 65.34 30.70 19.93
C ASP A 181 66.16 30.58 21.22
N ILE A 182 65.71 29.75 22.16
CA ILE A 182 66.44 29.50 23.42
C ILE A 182 67.79 28.82 23.12
N ALA A 183 67.78 27.78 22.28
CA ALA A 183 68.97 27.01 21.95
C ALA A 183 70.01 27.84 21.18
N PHE A 184 69.57 28.70 20.27
CA PHE A 184 70.47 29.49 19.43
C PHE A 184 71.01 30.76 20.07
N ARG A 185 70.38 31.25 21.15
CA ARG A 185 70.94 32.35 21.97
C ARG A 185 72.25 31.96 22.65
N ASN A 186 72.39 30.73 23.12
CA ASN A 186 73.63 30.24 23.75
C ASN A 186 74.04 28.87 23.20
N LYS A 187 74.66 28.88 22.02
CA LYS A 187 75.10 27.69 21.30
C LYS A 187 76.16 26.88 22.06
N GLY A 188 77.00 27.55 22.85
CA GLY A 188 78.06 26.92 23.65
C GLY A 188 77.51 26.08 24.80
N SER A 189 76.33 26.43 25.33
CA SER A 189 75.65 25.65 26.38
C SER A 189 74.62 24.66 25.83
N MET A 190 74.46 24.55 24.51
CA MET A 190 73.42 23.69 23.92
C MET A 190 73.76 22.22 24.15
N THR A 191 72.89 21.52 24.90
CA THR A 191 73.03 20.07 25.17
C THR A 191 72.17 19.21 24.24
N LYS A 192 71.14 19.80 23.62
CA LYS A 192 70.22 19.12 22.71
C LYS A 192 69.96 19.98 21.47
N PHE A 193 69.98 19.35 20.30
CA PHE A 193 69.63 20.02 19.05
C PHE A 193 68.10 20.22 18.96
N PRO A 194 67.60 21.44 18.65
CA PRO A 194 66.17 21.72 18.53
C PRO A 194 65.61 21.20 17.19
N PHE A 195 65.62 19.87 16.99
CA PHE A 195 65.09 19.26 15.77
C PHE A 195 63.56 19.42 15.70
N PRO A 196 62.98 19.77 14.54
CA PRO A 196 61.53 19.93 14.42
C PRO A 196 60.78 18.62 14.73
N PRO A 197 59.66 18.67 15.46
CA PRO A 197 58.80 17.51 15.68
C PRO A 197 58.01 17.20 14.39
N LEU A 198 58.70 16.59 13.42
CA LEU A 198 58.15 16.34 12.08
C LEU A 198 56.99 15.33 12.14
N PRO A 199 55.86 15.60 11.46
CA PRO A 199 54.81 14.61 11.31
C PRO A 199 55.29 13.45 10.42
N ARG A 200 54.59 12.32 10.49
CA ARG A 200 54.80 11.23 9.53
C ARG A 200 54.50 11.76 8.12
N CYS A 201 55.37 11.45 7.17
CA CYS A 201 55.13 11.78 5.77
C CYS A 201 53.82 11.11 5.31
N THR A 202 52.97 11.84 4.60
CA THR A 202 51.72 11.32 4.01
C THR A 202 51.86 10.95 2.54
N ASP A 203 53.00 11.25 1.92
CA ASP A 203 53.26 10.92 0.52
C ASP A 203 53.71 9.45 0.40
N ILE A 204 52.90 8.66 -0.29
CA ILE A 204 53.07 7.22 -0.51
C ILE A 204 54.36 6.93 -1.31
N ASN A 205 54.81 7.88 -2.14
CA ASN A 205 56.02 7.73 -2.95
C ASN A 205 57.29 8.19 -2.22
N CYS A 206 57.19 8.63 -0.96
CA CYS A 206 58.34 9.09 -0.22
C CYS A 206 59.08 7.91 0.44
N VAL A 207 60.38 7.78 0.15
CA VAL A 207 61.23 6.73 0.77
C VAL A 207 61.24 6.82 2.31
N ALA A 208 61.09 8.03 2.86
CA ALA A 208 61.02 8.25 4.31
C ALA A 208 59.68 7.81 4.95
N PHE A 209 58.72 7.30 4.19
CA PHE A 209 57.41 6.87 4.67
C PHE A 209 57.45 5.60 5.56
N THR A 210 58.48 4.75 5.35
CA THR A 210 58.57 3.40 5.92
C THR A 210 59.43 3.28 7.17
N GLU A 211 60.26 4.27 7.50
CA GLU A 211 61.19 4.22 8.64
C GLU A 211 60.63 4.93 9.90
N SER A 212 60.89 4.37 11.09
CA SER A 212 60.53 4.97 12.39
C SER A 212 61.75 4.99 13.31
N PRO A 213 62.16 6.16 13.87
CA PRO A 213 61.54 7.48 13.68
C PRO A 213 61.70 7.99 12.25
N ALA A 214 60.66 8.64 11.72
CA ALA A 214 60.65 9.09 10.32
C ALA A 214 61.80 10.07 10.08
N PRO A 215 62.73 9.77 9.15
CA PRO A 215 63.77 10.73 8.81
C PRO A 215 63.13 11.99 8.21
N ALA A 216 63.83 13.13 8.35
CA ALA A 216 63.36 14.34 7.70
C ALA A 216 63.34 14.15 6.19
N CYS A 217 62.22 14.50 5.58
CA CYS A 217 62.04 14.48 4.14
C CYS A 217 61.46 15.81 3.67
N LYS A 218 61.52 16.06 2.36
CA LYS A 218 60.97 17.29 1.77
C LYS A 218 59.51 17.53 2.17
N HIS A 219 58.70 16.48 2.21
CA HIS A 219 57.25 16.58 2.45
C HIS A 219 56.90 16.89 3.91
N ASN A 220 57.46 16.16 4.88
CA ASN A 220 57.13 16.39 6.28
C ASN A 220 57.71 17.72 6.80
N VAL A 221 58.90 18.13 6.34
CA VAL A 221 59.47 19.46 6.63
C VAL A 221 58.59 20.55 6.03
N LYS A 222 58.17 20.42 4.75
CA LYS A 222 57.25 21.39 4.12
C LYS A 222 55.92 21.47 4.87
N GLN A 223 55.33 20.33 5.23
CA GLN A 223 54.07 20.28 5.97
C GLN A 223 54.20 20.96 7.34
N PHE A 224 55.28 20.66 8.06
CA PHE A 224 55.55 21.25 9.36
C PHE A 224 55.75 22.77 9.27
N LEU A 225 56.60 23.23 8.34
CA LEU A 225 56.86 24.66 8.17
C LEU A 225 55.64 25.44 7.67
N LYS A 226 54.76 24.83 6.88
CA LYS A 226 53.47 25.45 6.50
C LYS A 226 52.57 25.76 7.69
N SER A 227 52.71 25.03 8.80
CA SER A 227 51.93 25.30 10.02
C SER A 227 52.32 26.62 10.72
N SER A 228 53.41 27.28 10.28
CA SER A 228 53.79 28.63 10.73
C SER A 228 52.74 29.69 10.33
N GLY A 229 51.95 29.43 9.29
CA GLY A 229 51.02 30.40 8.71
C GLY A 229 51.68 31.47 7.83
N HIS A 230 53.01 31.45 7.69
CA HIS A 230 53.79 32.43 6.90
C HIS A 230 54.87 31.72 6.06
N PHE A 231 54.47 30.71 5.30
CA PHE A 231 55.37 29.94 4.43
C PHE A 231 55.71 30.71 3.13
N THR A 232 56.61 31.68 3.25
CA THR A 232 57.05 32.56 2.16
C THR A 232 58.49 32.24 1.72
N MET A 233 58.91 32.79 0.57
CA MET A 233 60.28 32.65 0.09
C MET A 233 61.30 33.27 1.08
N GLU A 234 60.98 34.43 1.64
CA GLU A 234 61.82 35.11 2.65
C GLU A 234 61.97 34.25 3.92
N PHE A 235 60.85 33.70 4.42
CA PHE A 235 60.87 32.78 5.55
C PHE A 235 61.78 31.56 5.29
N LEU A 236 61.68 30.93 4.11
CA LEU A 236 62.54 29.80 3.77
C LEU A 236 64.02 30.20 3.63
N LYS A 237 64.32 31.40 3.15
CA LYS A 237 65.69 31.92 3.08
C LYS A 237 66.29 32.09 4.48
N ASP A 238 65.50 32.64 5.40
CA ASP A 238 65.92 32.84 6.79
C ASP A 238 66.12 31.52 7.51
N GLU A 239 65.19 30.58 7.35
CA GLU A 239 65.34 29.22 7.86
C GLU A 239 66.57 28.53 7.26
N LYS A 240 66.78 28.61 5.94
CA LYS A 240 67.98 28.03 5.30
C LYS A 240 69.26 28.59 5.92
N ASN A 241 69.36 29.90 6.10
CA ASN A 241 70.52 30.55 6.72
C ASN A 241 70.67 30.17 8.20
N ARG A 242 69.55 29.99 8.91
CA ARG A 242 69.51 29.57 10.32
C ARG A 242 70.10 28.17 10.51
N TRP A 243 69.84 27.25 9.58
CA TRP A 243 70.29 25.85 9.64
C TRP A 243 71.62 25.57 8.92
N HIS A 244 72.37 26.58 8.48
CA HIS A 244 73.69 26.37 7.87
C HIS A 244 74.68 25.78 8.89
N GLU A 245 75.46 24.77 8.50
CA GLU A 245 76.34 24.02 9.42
C GLU A 245 77.42 24.88 10.09
N ASP A 246 77.87 25.96 9.44
CA ASP A 246 78.85 26.90 9.99
C ASP A 246 78.33 27.71 11.18
N ARG A 247 77.00 27.78 11.34
CA ARG A 247 76.38 28.45 12.49
C ARG A 247 76.63 27.68 13.79
N PHE A 248 77.10 26.43 13.73
CA PHE A 248 77.28 25.53 14.87
C PHE A 248 78.75 25.32 15.27
N THR A 249 79.67 26.16 14.78
CA THR A 249 81.10 26.13 15.15
C THR A 249 81.38 26.49 16.61
N LEU A 250 80.48 27.24 17.25
CA LEU A 250 80.55 27.64 18.66
C LEU A 250 79.92 26.63 19.63
N CYS A 251 79.40 25.50 19.14
CA CYS A 251 78.88 24.43 20.00
C CYS A 251 80.02 23.64 20.64
N ARG A 252 79.72 22.94 21.75
CA ARG A 252 80.66 22.05 22.45
C ARG A 252 81.26 21.02 21.49
N ASP A 253 82.55 20.74 21.62
CA ASP A 253 83.29 19.91 20.67
C ASP A 253 82.81 18.46 20.61
N ASP A 254 82.26 17.92 21.71
CA ASP A 254 81.68 16.58 21.78
C ASP A 254 80.37 16.43 20.99
N LEU A 255 79.56 17.49 20.92
CA LEU A 255 78.25 17.49 20.26
C LEU A 255 78.28 18.14 18.86
N LYS A 256 79.31 18.94 18.57
CA LYS A 256 79.47 19.69 17.32
C LYS A 256 79.31 18.84 16.05
N PRO A 257 79.95 17.65 15.92
CA PRO A 257 79.77 16.83 14.71
C PRO A 257 78.31 16.39 14.50
N GLN A 258 77.64 15.99 15.57
CA GLN A 258 76.24 15.56 15.52
C GLN A 258 75.31 16.73 15.15
N PHE A 259 75.51 17.90 15.75
CA PHE A 259 74.70 19.09 15.48
C PHE A 259 74.90 19.60 14.06
N ARG A 260 76.13 19.61 13.53
CA ARG A 260 76.38 19.95 12.12
C ARG A 260 75.68 18.99 11.17
N ARG A 261 75.74 17.68 11.44
CA ARG A 261 75.03 16.67 10.63
C ARG A 261 73.51 16.89 10.62
N LEU A 262 72.90 17.16 11.78
CA LEU A 262 71.46 17.43 11.88
C LEU A 262 71.08 18.75 11.21
N ALA A 263 71.86 19.81 11.39
CA ALA A 263 71.66 21.10 10.72
C ALA A 263 71.74 20.96 9.20
N ASN A 264 72.78 20.27 8.70
CA ASN A 264 72.94 20.00 7.28
C ASN A 264 71.77 19.18 6.70
N SER A 265 71.23 18.21 7.47
CA SER A 265 70.07 17.44 7.02
C SER A 265 68.84 18.32 6.76
N LEU A 266 68.58 19.32 7.61
CA LEU A 266 67.50 20.30 7.39
C LEU A 266 67.85 21.25 6.24
N PHE A 267 69.08 21.76 6.20
CA PHE A 267 69.55 22.68 5.15
C PHE A 267 69.38 22.09 3.74
N VAL A 268 69.80 20.84 3.54
CA VAL A 268 69.67 20.12 2.26
C VAL A 268 68.21 19.97 1.85
N ILE A 269 67.29 19.80 2.81
CA ILE A 269 65.85 19.69 2.54
C ILE A 269 65.21 21.05 2.24
N LEU A 270 65.64 22.11 2.93
CA LEU A 270 65.13 23.46 2.74
C LEU A 270 65.50 24.05 1.38
N ASN A 271 66.66 23.68 0.82
CA ASN A 271 67.12 24.25 -0.45
C ASN A 271 66.17 23.92 -1.64
N PRO A 272 65.76 22.65 -1.88
CA PRO A 272 64.73 22.34 -2.87
C PRO A 272 63.37 22.98 -2.61
N LEU A 273 63.00 23.26 -1.35
CA LEU A 273 61.75 23.95 -1.02
C LEU A 273 61.80 25.43 -1.40
N TYR A 274 62.94 26.07 -1.14
CA TYR A 274 63.20 27.45 -1.53
C TYR A 274 63.18 27.61 -3.06
N GLU A 275 63.89 26.75 -3.79
CA GLU A 275 63.91 26.78 -5.26
C GLU A 275 62.53 26.51 -5.87
N GLU A 276 61.70 25.66 -5.23
CA GLU A 276 60.32 25.41 -5.65
C GLU A 276 59.45 26.67 -5.50
N LEU A 277 59.49 27.36 -4.36
CA LEU A 277 58.75 28.61 -4.15
C LEU A 277 59.24 29.72 -5.09
N LYS A 278 60.55 29.83 -5.30
CA LYS A 278 61.14 30.80 -6.21
C LYS A 278 60.61 30.63 -7.64
N LYS A 279 60.60 29.40 -8.16
CA LYS A 279 60.02 29.08 -9.48
C LYS A 279 58.53 29.39 -9.56
N GLN A 280 57.76 29.13 -8.50
CA GLN A 280 56.33 29.46 -8.46
C GLN A 280 56.09 30.97 -8.54
N GLN A 281 56.94 31.78 -7.91
CA GLN A 281 56.87 33.24 -7.95
C GLN A 281 57.28 33.81 -9.32
N GLU A 282 58.20 33.18 -10.04
CA GLU A 282 58.59 33.59 -11.40
C GLU A 282 57.52 33.31 -12.45
N ILE A 283 56.58 32.40 -12.17
CA ILE A 283 55.49 32.02 -13.08
C ILE A 283 54.20 32.85 -12.82
N SER A 284 54.03 33.38 -11.60
CA SER A 284 52.86 34.18 -11.21
C SER A 284 53.00 35.65 -11.60
#